data_AF-A0A521HR78-F1
#
_entry.id   AF-A0A521HR78-F1
#
_cell.length_a   1.000
_cell.length_b   1.000
_cell.length_c   1.000
_cell.angle_alpha   90.00
_cell.angle_beta   90.00
_cell.angle_gamma   90.00
#
_symmetry.space_group_name_H-M   'P 1'
#
loop_
_entity.id
_entity.type
_entity.pdbx_description
1 polymer ?
#
loop_
_entity_poly.entity_id
_entity_poly.type
_entity_poly.pdbx_seq_one_letter_code
_entity_poly.pdbx_strand_id
1 'polypeptide(L)'
;MAKQIITTAAGLAGLLQQQRQAFNAAGAVGAAERKRRLQTAIDLLVKYHKPLVEAMDADFGGRPEGYSLMNDVLGSLTSLKYARDHLEPWLPSEPRTPFPPYDQLGAQAWVMYQPKGTVGIIGTWNAPLFTLFSPLASALAAGNRAILKPSEVVSRTAQ
;
A
#
# COMPACT_ATOMS: atom_id res chain seq x y z
N MET A 1 0.56 -22.05 8.96
CA MET A 1 0.47 -20.99 9.98
C MET A 1 -1.01 -20.67 10.20
N ALA A 2 -1.49 -20.67 11.45
CA ALA A 2 -2.88 -20.32 11.74
C ALA A 2 -3.15 -18.86 11.34
N LYS A 3 -4.29 -18.58 10.68
CA LYS A 3 -4.73 -17.21 10.38
C LYS A 3 -5.01 -16.51 11.71
N GLN A 4 -4.17 -15.55 12.09
CA GLN A 4 -4.42 -14.71 13.27
C GLN A 4 -5.37 -13.58 12.87
N ILE A 5 -6.66 -13.74 13.16
CA ILE A 5 -7.65 -12.68 12.95
C ILE A 5 -7.52 -11.69 14.10
N ILE A 6 -7.21 -10.44 13.80
CA ILE A 6 -7.10 -9.36 14.79
C ILE A 6 -8.42 -8.60 14.82
N THR A 7 -9.24 -8.86 15.84
CA THR A 7 -10.55 -8.21 16.02
C THR A 7 -10.64 -7.34 17.27
N THR A 8 -9.64 -7.36 18.14
CA THR A 8 -9.64 -6.60 19.40
C THR A 8 -8.82 -5.32 19.29
N ALA A 9 -9.21 -4.28 20.05
CA ALA A 9 -8.46 -3.04 20.13
C ALA A 9 -7.01 -3.27 20.62
N ALA A 10 -6.82 -4.16 21.60
CA ALA A 10 -5.50 -4.55 22.09
C ALA A 10 -4.66 -5.25 21.01
N GLY A 11 -5.27 -6.13 20.21
CA GLY A 11 -4.58 -6.78 19.09
C GLY A 11 -4.17 -5.78 18.00
N LEU A 12 -5.04 -4.83 17.67
CA LEU A 12 -4.73 -3.77 16.70
C LEU A 12 -3.62 -2.85 17.22
N ALA A 13 -3.64 -2.48 18.50
CA ALA A 13 -2.58 -1.69 19.13
C ALA A 13 -1.23 -2.43 19.09
N GLY A 14 -1.23 -3.74 19.35
CA GLY A 14 -0.05 -4.60 19.23
C GLY A 14 0.50 -4.64 17.80
N LEU A 15 -0.36 -4.84 16.79
CA LEU A 15 0.04 -4.81 15.38
C LEU A 15 0.63 -3.45 14.98
N LEU A 16 -0.02 -2.35 15.39
CA LEU A 16 0.46 -1.00 15.12
C LEU A 16 1.83 -0.75 15.76
N GLN A 17 2.03 -1.19 17.00
CA GLN A 17 3.31 -1.08 17.69
C GLN A 17 4.42 -1.84 16.94
N GLN A 18 4.14 -3.08 16.50
CA GLN A 18 5.10 -3.88 15.71
C GLN A 18 5.46 -3.19 14.39
N GLN A 19 4.48 -2.65 13.67
CA GLN A 19 4.74 -1.92 12.42
C GLN A 19 5.55 -0.64 12.66
N ARG A 20 5.26 0.11 13.73
CA ARG A 20 6.02 1.31 14.11
C ARG A 20 7.46 0.98 14.48
N GLN A 21 7.69 -0.02 15.34
CA GLN A 21 9.03 -0.46 15.72
C GLN A 21 9.84 -0.89 14.50
N ALA A 22 9.23 -1.67 13.62
CA ALA A 22 9.91 -2.18 12.46
C ALA A 22 10.12 -1.09 11.38
N PHE A 23 9.29 -0.04 11.32
CA PHE A 23 9.57 1.16 10.52
C PHE A 23 10.76 1.93 11.09
N ASN A 24 10.75 2.21 12.40
CA ASN A 24 11.82 2.96 13.06
C ASN A 24 13.18 2.25 12.95
N ALA A 25 13.20 0.92 13.05
CA ALA A 25 14.41 0.12 12.89
C ALA A 25 14.96 0.14 11.46
N ALA A 26 14.09 0.19 10.44
CA ALA A 26 14.50 0.21 9.04
C ALA A 26 14.80 1.62 8.50
N GLY A 27 14.19 2.65 9.08
CA GLY A 27 14.24 4.02 8.57
C GLY A 27 13.60 4.19 7.19
N ALA A 28 14.00 5.27 6.50
CA ALA A 28 13.57 5.52 5.12
C ALA A 28 14.26 4.55 4.16
N VAL A 29 13.51 3.59 3.63
CA VAL A 29 14.04 2.57 2.72
C VAL A 29 14.22 3.11 1.30
N GLY A 30 15.26 2.65 0.60
CA GLY A 30 15.57 3.00 -0.78
C GLY A 30 14.68 2.29 -1.82
N ALA A 31 14.86 2.65 -3.10
CA ALA A 31 14.05 2.18 -4.23
C ALA A 31 13.91 0.65 -4.30
N ALA A 32 15.01 -0.09 -4.12
CA ALA A 32 15.03 -1.55 -4.23
C ALA A 32 14.06 -2.23 -3.26
N GLU A 33 14.05 -1.82 -1.99
CA GLU A 33 13.16 -2.38 -0.99
C GLU A 33 11.69 -1.99 -1.24
N ARG A 34 11.45 -0.78 -1.73
CA ARG A 34 10.09 -0.34 -2.13
C ARG A 34 9.56 -1.20 -3.29
N LYS A 35 10.38 -1.39 -4.33
CA LYS A 35 10.08 -2.27 -5.48
C LYS A 35 9.82 -3.71 -5.02
N ARG A 36 10.64 -4.25 -4.11
CA ARG A 36 10.46 -5.60 -3.56
C ARG A 36 9.12 -5.76 -2.83
N ARG A 37 8.72 -4.78 -2.00
CA ARG A 37 7.42 -4.79 -1.30
C ARG A 37 6.25 -4.72 -2.27
N LEU A 38 6.34 -3.85 -3.28
CA LEU A 38 5.33 -3.74 -4.34
C LEU A 38 5.22 -5.05 -5.13
N GLN A 39 6.36 -5.66 -5.49
CA GLN A 39 6.40 -6.96 -6.17
C GLN A 39 5.75 -8.05 -5.32
N THR A 40 6.00 -8.07 -4.01
CA THR A 40 5.38 -9.04 -3.10
C THR A 40 3.84 -8.92 -3.12
N ALA A 41 3.30 -7.70 -3.14
CA ALA A 41 1.85 -7.48 -3.24
C ALA A 41 1.28 -7.91 -4.60
N ILE A 42 2.02 -7.65 -5.69
CA ILE A 42 1.68 -8.12 -7.05
C ILE A 42 1.61 -9.64 -7.08
N ASP A 43 2.65 -10.32 -6.57
CA ASP A 43 2.74 -11.78 -6.58
C ASP A 43 1.61 -12.43 -5.77
N LEU A 44 1.22 -11.81 -4.64
CA LEU A 44 0.06 -12.26 -3.86
C LEU A 44 -1.24 -12.19 -4.67
N LEU A 45 -1.53 -11.07 -5.33
CA LEU A 45 -2.74 -10.91 -6.13
C LEU A 45 -2.75 -11.87 -7.34
N VAL A 46 -1.61 -12.04 -8.02
CA VAL A 46 -1.48 -12.99 -9.14
C VAL A 46 -1.69 -14.42 -8.66
N LYS A 47 -1.07 -14.80 -7.54
CA LYS A 47 -1.19 -16.16 -6.99
C LYS A 47 -2.61 -16.49 -6.53
N TYR A 48 -3.32 -15.53 -5.93
CA TYR A 48 -4.61 -15.75 -5.28
C TYR A 48 -5.81 -15.18 -6.05
N HIS A 49 -5.65 -14.72 -7.30
CA HIS A 49 -6.78 -14.10 -8.05
C HIS A 49 -8.02 -14.99 -8.14
N LYS A 50 -7.87 -16.30 -8.40
CA LYS A 50 -9.01 -17.23 -8.50
C LYS A 50 -9.79 -17.34 -7.17
N PRO A 51 -9.17 -17.73 -6.03
CA PRO A 51 -9.90 -17.80 -4.77
C PRO A 51 -10.45 -16.44 -4.31
N LEU A 52 -9.80 -15.33 -4.68
CA LEU A 52 -10.32 -13.99 -4.40
C LEU A 52 -11.59 -13.67 -5.21
N VAL A 53 -11.64 -14.07 -6.49
CA VAL A 53 -12.82 -13.92 -7.33
C VAL A 53 -13.96 -14.80 -6.82
N GLU A 54 -13.68 -16.05 -6.46
CA GLU A 54 -14.67 -16.97 -5.86
C GLU A 54 -15.23 -16.43 -4.54
N ALA A 55 -14.38 -15.83 -3.69
CA ALA A 55 -14.81 -15.21 -2.45
C ALA A 55 -15.72 -14.00 -2.69
N MET A 56 -15.37 -13.15 -3.67
CA MET A 56 -16.20 -12.01 -4.07
C MET A 56 -17.53 -12.48 -4.66
N ASP A 57 -17.53 -13.50 -5.54
CA ASP A 57 -18.77 -14.07 -6.07
C ASP A 57 -19.72 -14.51 -4.94
N ALA A 58 -19.19 -15.23 -3.95
CA ALA A 58 -19.94 -15.69 -2.79
C ALA A 58 -20.41 -14.55 -1.88
N ASP A 59 -19.63 -13.50 -1.68
CA ASP A 59 -20.03 -12.33 -0.88
C ASP A 59 -21.09 -11.47 -1.57
N PHE A 60 -21.03 -11.34 -2.89
CA PHE A 60 -21.98 -10.54 -3.67
C PHE A 60 -23.20 -11.32 -4.15
N GLY A 61 -23.22 -12.65 -3.97
CA GLY A 61 -24.34 -13.51 -4.37
C GLY A 61 -24.46 -13.70 -5.89
N GLY A 62 -23.34 -13.88 -6.60
CA GLY A 62 -23.34 -14.13 -8.05
C GLY A 62 -22.71 -13.01 -8.89
N ARG A 63 -21.76 -12.25 -8.36
CA ARG A 63 -21.10 -11.17 -9.13
C ARG A 63 -20.29 -11.79 -10.27
N PRO A 64 -20.47 -11.34 -11.53
CA PRO A 64 -19.73 -11.90 -12.66
C PRO A 64 -18.21 -11.87 -12.45
N GLU A 65 -17.56 -13.01 -12.67
CA GLU A 65 -16.10 -13.18 -12.51
C GLU A 65 -15.31 -12.11 -13.26
N GLY A 66 -15.65 -11.85 -14.53
CA GLY A 66 -14.93 -10.86 -15.34
C GLY A 66 -14.98 -9.45 -14.75
N TYR A 67 -16.07 -9.09 -14.07
CA TYR A 67 -16.18 -7.81 -13.39
C TYR A 67 -15.26 -7.76 -12.16
N SER A 68 -15.31 -8.77 -11.29
CA SER A 68 -14.43 -8.85 -10.11
C SER A 68 -12.96 -8.90 -10.50
N LEU A 69 -12.61 -9.64 -11.55
CA LEU A 69 -11.24 -9.71 -12.05
C LEU A 69 -10.77 -8.34 -12.56
N MET A 70 -11.58 -7.66 -13.38
CA MET A 70 -11.17 -6.41 -13.99
C MET A 70 -11.14 -5.25 -12.99
N ASN A 71 -12.20 -5.09 -12.19
CA ASN A 71 -12.33 -3.99 -11.25
C ASN A 71 -11.38 -4.12 -10.06
N ASP A 72 -11.30 -5.31 -9.47
CA ASP A 72 -10.65 -5.49 -8.17
C ASP A 72 -9.22 -6.03 -8.30
N VAL A 73 -9.01 -7.09 -9.08
CA VAL A 73 -7.68 -7.72 -9.20
C VAL A 73 -6.81 -6.92 -10.16
N LEU A 74 -7.24 -6.74 -11.41
CA LEU A 74 -6.47 -6.05 -12.44
C LEU A 74 -6.32 -4.56 -12.14
N GLY A 75 -7.35 -3.90 -11.61
CA GLY A 75 -7.27 -2.53 -11.12
C GLY A 75 -6.16 -2.36 -10.08
N SER A 76 -6.12 -3.23 -9.07
CA SER A 76 -5.08 -3.24 -8.04
C SER A 76 -3.68 -3.49 -8.62
N LEU A 77 -3.56 -4.49 -9.49
CA LEU A 77 -2.30 -4.84 -10.14
C LEU A 77 -1.76 -3.67 -10.98
N THR A 78 -2.64 -2.91 -11.64
CA THR A 78 -2.25 -1.75 -12.44
C THR A 78 -1.60 -0.68 -11.58
N SER A 79 -2.23 -0.31 -10.45
CA SER A 79 -1.66 0.67 -9.51
C SER A 79 -0.32 0.20 -8.93
N LEU A 80 -0.22 -1.07 -8.53
CA LEU A 80 1.00 -1.63 -7.95
C LEU A 80 2.14 -1.69 -8.97
N LYS A 81 1.88 -2.15 -10.20
CA LYS A 81 2.88 -2.21 -11.27
C LYS A 81 3.32 -0.82 -11.68
N TYR A 82 2.38 0.10 -11.88
CA TYR A 82 2.70 1.48 -12.19
C TYR A 82 3.66 2.07 -11.14
N ALA A 83 3.33 1.93 -9.86
CA ALA A 83 4.17 2.38 -8.78
C ALA A 83 5.55 1.69 -8.77
N ARG A 84 5.61 0.36 -8.92
CA ARG A 84 6.88 -0.39 -8.95
C ARG A 84 7.79 0.09 -10.08
N ASP A 85 7.23 0.33 -11.26
CA ASP A 85 7.99 0.62 -12.48
C ASP A 85 8.39 2.09 -12.58
N HIS A 86 7.64 3.00 -11.93
CA HIS A 86 7.81 4.45 -12.07
C HIS A 86 8.21 5.18 -10.78
N LEU A 87 8.46 4.48 -9.65
CA LEU A 87 8.76 5.18 -8.39
C LEU A 87 10.09 5.91 -8.37
N GLU A 88 11.10 5.48 -9.12
CA GLU A 88 12.47 6.01 -8.98
C GLU A 88 12.56 7.53 -9.20
N PRO A 89 11.92 8.10 -10.23
CA PRO A 89 11.82 9.55 -10.39
C PRO A 89 11.17 10.31 -9.22
N TRP A 90 10.42 9.64 -8.33
CA TRP A 90 9.72 10.28 -7.20
C TRP A 90 10.60 10.41 -5.95
N LEU A 91 11.75 9.73 -5.90
CA LEU A 91 12.61 9.66 -4.72
C LEU A 91 13.56 10.85 -4.53
N PRO A 92 14.18 11.42 -5.58
CA PRO A 92 15.14 12.50 -5.41
C PRO A 92 14.55 13.72 -4.72
N SER A 93 15.38 14.44 -3.96
CA SER A 93 15.04 15.77 -3.46
C SER A 93 14.85 16.73 -4.63
N GLU A 94 13.87 17.62 -4.52
CA GLU A 94 13.59 18.64 -5.53
C GLU A 94 14.33 19.94 -5.17
N PRO A 95 15.32 20.39 -5.96
CA PRO A 95 16.03 21.64 -5.69
C PRO A 95 15.10 22.85 -5.67
N ARG A 96 15.39 23.83 -4.83
CA ARG A 96 14.67 25.10 -4.72
C ARG A 96 15.65 26.26 -4.70
N THR A 97 15.23 27.38 -5.27
CA THR A 97 15.99 28.63 -5.18
C THR A 97 15.89 29.17 -3.75
N PRO A 98 17.02 29.41 -3.05
CA PRO A 98 17.01 30.14 -1.78
C PRO A 98 16.46 31.56 -1.96
N PHE A 99 16.02 32.18 -0.87
CA PHE A 99 15.56 33.57 -0.92
C PHE A 99 16.74 34.55 -0.78
N PRO A 100 16.67 35.77 -1.34
CA PRO A 100 17.72 36.77 -1.18
C PRO A 100 17.92 37.21 0.28
N PRO A 101 19.17 37.48 0.72
CA PRO A 101 20.42 37.43 -0.05
C PRO A 101 21.12 36.05 -0.06
N TYR A 102 20.49 35.00 0.49
CA TYR A 102 21.14 33.70 0.71
C TYR A 102 21.45 32.96 -0.59
N ASP A 103 20.66 33.19 -1.64
CA ASP A 103 20.89 32.69 -3.00
C ASP A 103 22.25 33.14 -3.57
N GLN A 104 22.73 34.33 -3.19
CA GLN A 104 24.03 34.88 -3.60
C GLN A 104 25.18 34.49 -2.67
N LEU A 105 24.86 34.09 -1.43
CA LEU A 105 25.83 33.69 -0.41
C LEU A 105 26.17 32.19 -0.42
N GLY A 106 25.77 31.47 -1.48
CA GLY A 106 26.08 30.05 -1.67
C GLY A 106 25.17 29.09 -0.91
N ALA A 107 24.00 29.55 -0.41
CA ALA A 107 23.03 28.65 0.20
C ALA A 107 22.45 27.67 -0.84
N GLN A 108 22.07 26.49 -0.38
CA GLN A 108 21.32 25.50 -1.17
C GLN A 108 20.00 25.21 -0.45
N ALA A 109 18.93 25.04 -1.23
CA ALA A 109 17.63 24.65 -0.72
C ALA A 109 17.04 23.52 -1.55
N TRP A 110 16.29 22.63 -0.90
CA TRP A 110 15.59 21.54 -1.56
C TRP A 110 14.39 21.07 -0.72
N VAL A 111 13.43 20.45 -1.38
CA VAL A 111 12.34 19.70 -0.74
C VAL A 111 12.75 18.24 -0.68
N MET A 112 12.78 17.66 0.52
CA MET A 112 13.04 16.24 0.73
C MET A 112 11.74 15.52 1.08
N TYR A 113 11.40 14.50 0.29
CA TYR A 113 10.22 13.67 0.54
C TYR A 113 10.55 12.53 1.49
N GLN A 114 9.81 12.43 2.59
CA GLN A 114 10.02 11.41 3.61
C GLN A 114 8.76 10.56 3.84
N PRO A 115 8.90 9.24 4.04
CA PRO A 115 7.78 8.41 4.47
C PRO A 115 7.24 8.90 5.82
N LYS A 116 5.92 8.82 5.99
CA LYS A 116 5.22 9.16 7.22
C LYS A 116 5.33 8.08 8.31
N GLY A 117 5.66 6.83 7.92
CA GLY A 117 5.83 5.72 8.86
C GLY A 117 4.89 4.56 8.57
N THR A 118 3.96 4.30 9.49
CA THR A 118 2.91 3.28 9.35
C THR A 118 1.58 3.94 9.02
N VAL A 119 0.96 3.52 7.91
CA VAL A 119 -0.31 4.06 7.40
C VAL A 119 -1.42 3.02 7.56
N GLY A 120 -2.59 3.44 8.03
CA GLY A 120 -3.80 2.61 8.00
C GLY A 120 -4.57 2.83 6.70
N ILE A 121 -4.99 1.74 6.05
CA ILE A 121 -5.83 1.78 4.84
C ILE A 121 -7.12 1.04 5.16
N ILE A 122 -8.25 1.73 5.08
CA ILE A 122 -9.58 1.18 5.34
C ILE A 122 -10.27 0.96 4.00
N GLY A 123 -10.47 -0.31 3.63
CA GLY A 123 -11.11 -0.70 2.38
C GLY A 123 -12.63 -0.60 2.46
N THR A 124 -13.26 -0.33 1.32
CA THR A 124 -14.72 -0.34 1.18
C THR A 124 -15.19 -1.66 0.58
N TRP A 125 -16.48 -1.95 0.66
CA TRP A 125 -17.04 -3.24 0.24
C TRP A 125 -17.28 -3.35 -1.26
N ASN A 126 -17.46 -2.25 -1.98
CA ASN A 126 -17.89 -2.26 -3.39
C ASN A 126 -16.78 -2.67 -4.38
N ALA A 127 -15.54 -2.35 -4.03
CA ALA A 127 -14.31 -2.76 -4.71
C ALA A 127 -13.27 -3.20 -3.64
N PRO A 128 -13.49 -4.37 -3.03
CA PRO A 128 -12.84 -4.73 -1.77
C PRO A 128 -11.35 -4.99 -1.84
N LEU A 129 -10.82 -5.29 -3.02
CA LEU A 129 -9.37 -5.38 -3.24
C LEU A 129 -8.83 -4.06 -3.76
N PHE A 130 -9.49 -3.43 -4.73
CA PHE A 130 -9.00 -2.19 -5.33
C PHE A 130 -8.82 -1.08 -4.29
N THR A 131 -9.80 -0.89 -3.42
CA THR A 131 -9.76 0.16 -2.38
C THR A 131 -8.72 -0.10 -1.29
N LEU A 132 -8.17 -1.31 -1.20
CA LEU A 132 -7.04 -1.64 -0.32
C LEU A 132 -5.71 -1.53 -1.04
N PHE A 133 -5.56 -2.20 -2.19
CA PHE A 133 -4.28 -2.40 -2.84
C PHE A 133 -3.86 -1.22 -3.73
N SER A 134 -4.82 -0.47 -4.28
CA SER A 134 -4.50 0.75 -5.03
C SER A 134 -3.83 1.82 -4.15
N PRO A 135 -4.38 2.22 -2.98
CA PRO A 135 -3.66 3.11 -2.07
C PRO A 135 -2.44 2.47 -1.41
N LEU A 136 -2.41 1.13 -1.24
CA LEU A 136 -1.22 0.42 -0.77
C LEU A 136 -0.04 0.64 -1.72
N ALA A 137 -0.27 0.67 -3.03
CA ALA A 137 0.76 0.96 -4.02
C ALA A 137 1.47 2.29 -3.72
N SER A 138 0.69 3.36 -3.51
CA SER A 138 1.23 4.67 -3.14
C SER A 138 1.94 4.65 -1.79
N ALA A 139 1.36 3.99 -0.78
CA ALA A 139 1.97 3.90 0.54
C ALA A 139 3.35 3.22 0.50
N LEU A 140 3.46 2.09 -0.19
CA LEU A 140 4.71 1.33 -0.34
C LEU A 140 5.73 2.09 -1.20
N ALA A 141 5.29 2.72 -2.30
CA ALA A 141 6.17 3.50 -3.17
C ALA A 141 6.72 4.77 -2.49
N ALA A 142 5.97 5.36 -1.56
CA ALA A 142 6.45 6.43 -0.69
C ALA A 142 7.37 5.94 0.45
N GLY A 143 7.57 4.63 0.60
CA GLY A 143 8.45 4.03 1.61
C GLY A 143 7.79 3.77 2.96
N ASN A 144 6.46 3.85 3.05
CA ASN A 144 5.72 3.55 4.26
C ASN A 144 5.56 2.04 4.47
N ARG A 145 5.14 1.69 5.68
CA ARG A 145 4.48 0.42 5.99
C ARG A 145 2.98 0.66 6.05
N ALA A 146 2.18 -0.39 5.86
CA ALA A 146 0.73 -0.26 5.89
C ALA A 146 0.06 -1.36 6.73
N ILE A 147 -1.06 -1.00 7.35
CA ILE A 147 -2.03 -1.93 7.94
C ILE A 147 -3.31 -1.81 7.11
N LEU A 148 -3.75 -2.93 6.54
CA LEU A 148 -4.98 -3.01 5.76
C LEU A 148 -6.13 -3.44 6.67
N LYS A 149 -7.22 -2.67 6.68
CA LYS A 149 -8.50 -3.06 7.28
C LYS A 149 -9.51 -3.32 6.16
N PRO A 150 -9.72 -4.58 5.75
CA PRO A 150 -10.75 -4.92 4.77
C PRO A 150 -12.16 -4.62 5.33
N SER A 151 -13.14 -4.54 4.44
CA SER A 151 -14.54 -4.34 4.83
C SER A 151 -15.13 -5.62 5.40
N GLU A 152 -15.83 -5.49 6.53
CA GLU A 152 -16.58 -6.56 7.17
C GLU A 152 -17.82 -7.03 6.40
N VAL A 153 -18.32 -6.22 5.45
CA VAL A 153 -19.53 -6.52 4.66
C VAL A 153 -19.27 -7.69 3.70
N VAL A 154 -18.05 -7.81 3.18
CA VAL A 154 -17.60 -8.87 2.26
C VAL A 154 -16.64 -9.81 2.99
N SER A 155 -17.18 -10.48 4.00
CA SER A 155 -16.39 -11.23 5.00
C SER A 155 -15.56 -12.37 4.41
N ARG A 156 -15.99 -13.03 3.33
CA ARG A 156 -15.24 -14.12 2.70
C ARG A 156 -14.02 -13.58 1.96
N THR A 157 -14.18 -12.46 1.27
CA THR A 157 -13.11 -11.75 0.57
C THR A 157 -12.08 -11.18 1.55
N ALA A 158 -12.53 -10.76 2.73
CA ALA A 158 -11.67 -10.23 3.78
C ALA A 158 -10.78 -11.30 4.47
N GLN A 159 -11.11 -12.59 4.36
CA GLN A 159 -10.51 -13.68 5.15
C GLN A 159 -9.28 -14.31 4.51
#